data_AF-A0A0N1MIT0-F1
#
_entry.id   AF-A0A0N1MIT0-F1
#
_cell.length_a   1.000
_cell.length_b   1.000
_cell.length_c   1.000
_cell.angle_alpha   90.00
_cell.angle_beta   90.00
_cell.angle_gamma   90.00
#
_symmetry.space_group_name_H-M   'P 1'
#
loop_
_entity.id
_entity.type
_entity.pdbx_description
1 polymer ?
#
loop_
_entity_poly.entity_id
_entity_poly.type
_entity_poly.pdbx_seq_one_letter_code
_entity_poly.pdbx_strand_id
1 'polypeptide(L)'
;MFRRLTTQLGGKSTGLVLNSSKTTSIISKISYSKKPDSENSRQPSNKPFYLFLSGAILTSWFLSEGKQDFLNQHFYNGDGGWLPARGLRSMVLEYGMALDKRKHEYKFRIEIGKITDDINADTFSSYLNEHIYRTVPFALMGGDGKFGGKRVHGATATAAIVGDVITSNFNQGYKMINQTKKRHLLDDGKVTITLEEENGVLYLHLVGTGTGNFAYFNEKYGYLLFYKLMEINKKNYIKTRG
;
A
#
# COMPACT_ATOMS: atom_id res chain seq x y z
N MET A 1 -9.31 62.19 -14.00
CA MET A 1 -9.39 61.51 -12.68
C MET A 1 -10.30 60.29 -12.83
N PHE A 2 -9.73 59.08 -12.71
CA PHE A 2 -10.41 57.82 -13.01
C PHE A 2 -11.47 57.44 -11.95
N ARG A 3 -12.56 56.83 -12.43
CA ARG A 3 -13.67 56.23 -11.66
C ARG A 3 -13.32 54.82 -11.15
N ARG A 4 -13.86 54.51 -9.95
CA ARG A 4 -14.32 53.22 -9.37
C ARG A 4 -13.47 51.95 -9.59
N LEU A 5 -13.23 51.23 -8.48
CA LEU A 5 -13.87 49.93 -8.23
C LEU A 5 -13.67 49.47 -6.77
N THR A 6 -14.76 49.48 -6.02
CA THR A 6 -14.96 48.69 -4.80
C THR A 6 -15.18 47.23 -5.19
N THR A 7 -14.53 46.30 -4.49
CA THR A 7 -14.96 44.90 -4.49
C THR A 7 -14.78 44.35 -3.07
N GLN A 8 -15.92 44.10 -2.41
CA GLN A 8 -16.00 43.29 -1.20
C GLN A 8 -15.72 41.84 -1.56
N LEU A 9 -14.82 41.18 -0.83
CA LEU A 9 -14.74 39.72 -0.77
C LEU A 9 -15.08 39.29 0.65
N GLY A 10 -16.35 38.93 0.86
CA GLY A 10 -16.79 38.14 2.00
C GLY A 10 -16.47 36.67 1.75
N GLY A 11 -15.50 36.13 2.48
CA GLY A 11 -15.21 34.70 2.51
C GLY A 11 -15.40 34.17 3.92
N LYS A 12 -16.50 33.43 4.15
CA LYS A 12 -16.70 32.63 5.36
C LYS A 12 -15.75 31.43 5.33
N SER A 13 -14.80 31.36 6.25
CA SER A 13 -14.01 30.15 6.50
C SER A 13 -14.88 29.14 7.27
N THR A 14 -15.22 28.02 6.64
CA THR A 14 -15.76 26.85 7.35
C THR A 14 -14.57 26.02 7.85
N GLY A 15 -14.28 26.12 9.14
CA GLY A 15 -13.28 25.29 9.80
C GLY A 15 -13.76 23.85 9.90
N LEU A 16 -13.04 22.93 9.25
CA LEU A 16 -13.29 21.50 9.32
C LEU A 16 -12.51 20.94 10.53
N VAL A 17 -13.18 20.82 11.67
CA VAL A 17 -12.62 20.23 12.89
C VAL A 17 -12.64 18.71 12.75
N LEU A 18 -11.47 18.11 12.46
CA LEU A 18 -11.30 16.65 12.49
C LEU A 18 -10.91 16.20 13.90
N ASN A 19 -11.79 15.41 14.51
CA ASN A 19 -11.63 14.87 15.85
C ASN A 19 -10.69 13.63 15.80
N SER A 20 -9.44 13.83 16.23
CA SER A 20 -8.32 12.85 16.17
C SER A 20 -8.43 11.67 17.14
N SER A 21 -9.49 11.62 17.97
CA SER A 21 -9.61 10.63 19.06
C SER A 21 -10.04 9.22 18.62
N LYS A 22 -10.55 9.03 17.39
CA LYS A 22 -11.07 7.72 16.94
C LYS A 22 -10.02 6.75 16.38
N THR A 23 -8.86 7.24 15.95
CA THR A 23 -7.83 6.37 15.31
C THR A 23 -7.08 5.52 16.34
N THR A 24 -6.96 6.00 17.58
CA THR A 24 -6.27 5.28 18.68
C THR A 24 -7.09 4.12 19.25
N SER A 25 -8.42 4.10 19.04
CA SER A 25 -9.32 3.11 19.67
C SER A 25 -9.34 1.74 18.97
N ILE A 26 -8.86 1.61 17.74
CA ILE A 26 -9.01 0.36 16.96
C ILE A 26 -7.92 -0.67 17.32
N ILE A 27 -6.81 -0.23 17.92
CA ILE A 27 -5.64 -1.09 18.17
C ILE A 27 -5.76 -1.88 19.48
N SER A 28 -6.58 -1.46 20.45
CA SER A 28 -6.68 -2.09 21.76
C SER A 28 -7.59 -3.33 21.85
N LYS A 29 -8.26 -3.75 20.76
CA LYS A 29 -9.27 -4.83 20.79
C LYS A 29 -8.89 -6.13 20.07
N ILE A 30 -7.62 -6.34 19.73
CA ILE A 30 -7.17 -7.65 19.21
C ILE A 30 -6.67 -8.51 20.38
N SER A 31 -7.59 -9.18 21.07
CA SER A 31 -7.24 -10.23 22.04
C SER A 31 -6.95 -11.53 21.31
N TYR A 32 -5.70 -12.01 21.41
CA TYR A 32 -5.31 -13.35 21.00
C TYR A 32 -5.45 -14.30 22.19
N SER A 33 -6.37 -15.26 22.10
CA SER A 33 -6.35 -16.46 22.92
C SER A 33 -5.48 -17.50 22.22
N LYS A 34 -4.25 -17.68 22.70
CA LYS A 34 -3.46 -18.88 22.42
C LYS A 34 -2.61 -19.18 23.66
N LYS A 35 -2.80 -20.36 24.25
CA LYS A 35 -1.92 -20.89 25.30
C LYS A 35 -0.49 -20.94 24.77
N PRO A 36 0.52 -20.46 25.51
CA PRO A 36 1.90 -20.64 25.13
C PRO A 36 2.30 -22.08 25.42
N ASP A 37 2.72 -22.81 24.39
CA ASP A 37 3.56 -23.98 24.59
C ASP A 37 4.93 -23.49 25.08
N SER A 38 5.34 -24.05 26.21
CA SER A 38 6.57 -23.69 26.91
C SER A 38 7.78 -24.27 26.18
N GLU A 39 8.30 -23.55 25.19
CA GLU A 39 9.66 -23.76 24.71
C GLU A 39 10.38 -22.44 24.46
N ASN A 40 11.65 -22.47 24.79
CA ASN A 40 12.50 -21.35 25.16
C ASN A 40 12.95 -20.52 23.93
N SER A 41 12.00 -19.93 23.18
CA SER A 41 12.31 -19.03 22.08
C SER A 41 12.39 -17.60 22.62
N ARG A 42 13.59 -17.00 22.62
CA ARG A 42 13.76 -15.55 22.83
C ARG A 42 12.89 -14.83 21.79
N GLN A 43 11.78 -14.23 22.22
CA GLN A 43 10.97 -13.41 21.31
C GLN A 43 11.85 -12.28 20.77
N PRO A 44 11.98 -12.13 19.45
CA PRO A 44 12.72 -11.01 18.87
C PRO A 44 12.09 -9.70 19.34
N SER A 45 12.91 -8.71 19.70
CA SER A 45 12.41 -7.44 20.21
C SER A 45 11.52 -6.75 19.18
N ASN A 46 10.34 -6.26 19.59
CA ASN A 46 9.42 -5.53 18.71
C ASN A 46 9.90 -4.10 18.34
N LYS A 47 11.12 -3.70 18.74
CA LYS A 47 11.65 -2.34 18.51
C LYS A 47 11.70 -1.93 17.03
N PRO A 48 12.12 -2.77 16.07
CA PRO A 48 12.11 -2.41 14.65
C PRO A 48 10.68 -2.16 14.12
N PHE A 49 9.69 -2.87 14.67
CA PHE A 49 8.29 -2.72 14.31
C PHE A 49 7.71 -1.37 14.76
N TYR A 50 8.05 -0.90 15.97
CA TYR A 50 7.60 0.42 16.42
C TYR A 50 8.19 1.55 15.58
N LEU A 51 9.46 1.42 15.16
CA LEU A 51 10.10 2.36 14.22
C LEU A 51 9.42 2.37 12.85
N PHE A 52 9.06 1.18 12.33
CA PHE A 52 8.28 1.05 11.10
C PHE A 52 6.91 1.72 11.22
N LEU A 53 6.19 1.45 12.31
CA LEU A 53 4.85 1.97 12.54
C LEU A 53 4.84 3.49 12.75
N SER A 54 5.80 4.04 13.49
CA SER A 54 5.93 5.49 13.67
C SER A 54 6.26 6.19 12.35
N GLY A 55 7.10 5.58 11.51
CA GLY A 55 7.39 6.08 10.17
C GLY A 55 6.16 6.10 9.26
N ALA A 56 5.35 5.04 9.30
CA ALA A 56 4.09 4.94 8.56
C ALA A 56 3.07 6.01 9.00
N ILE A 57 2.94 6.23 10.30
CA ILE A 57 2.02 7.23 10.88
C ILE A 57 2.44 8.64 10.49
N LEU A 58 3.74 8.96 10.63
CA LEU A 58 4.26 10.28 10.28
C LEU A 58 4.08 10.58 8.79
N THR A 59 4.37 9.60 7.93
CA THR A 59 4.16 9.73 6.48
C THR A 59 2.69 9.97 6.16
N SER A 60 1.79 9.18 6.77
CA SER A 60 0.34 9.34 6.56
C SER A 60 -0.17 10.72 6.99
N TRP A 61 0.37 11.28 8.08
CA TRP A 61 0.02 12.62 8.54
C TRP A 61 0.46 13.72 7.56
N PHE A 62 1.69 13.67 7.06
CA PHE A 62 2.15 14.63 6.04
C PHE A 62 1.32 14.57 4.75
N LEU A 63 0.86 13.37 4.37
CA LEU A 63 -0.01 13.18 3.21
C LEU A 63 -1.41 13.76 3.42
N SER A 64 -1.95 13.68 4.64
CA SER A 64 -3.27 14.27 4.96
C SER A 64 -3.26 15.80 4.98
N GLU A 65 -2.10 16.42 5.22
CA GLU A 65 -1.94 17.89 5.31
C GLU A 65 -1.66 18.56 3.96
N GLY A 66 -1.72 17.82 2.84
CA GLY A 66 -1.44 18.38 1.50
C GLY A 66 0.00 18.85 1.32
N LYS A 67 0.93 18.47 2.20
CA LYS A 67 2.37 18.84 2.15
C LYS A 67 3.18 17.98 1.19
N GLN A 68 2.59 17.66 0.04
CA GLN A 68 3.17 16.73 -0.94
C GLN A 68 4.45 17.30 -1.57
N ASP A 69 4.48 18.60 -1.86
CA ASP A 69 5.66 19.28 -2.42
C ASP A 69 6.83 19.32 -1.44
N PHE A 70 6.54 19.54 -0.14
CA PHE A 70 7.55 19.51 0.92
C PHE A 70 8.19 18.12 1.03
N LEU A 71 7.37 17.07 1.01
CA LEU A 71 7.86 15.69 1.00
C LEU A 71 8.77 15.47 -0.22
N ASN A 72 8.28 15.76 -1.42
CA ASN A 72 9.03 15.57 -2.68
C ASN A 72 10.39 16.26 -2.67
N GLN A 73 10.43 17.54 -2.26
CA GLN A 73 11.64 18.35 -2.36
C GLN A 73 12.71 18.00 -1.30
N HIS A 74 12.31 17.51 -0.13
CA HIS A 74 13.23 17.32 1.00
C HIS A 74 13.51 15.86 1.34
N PHE A 75 12.66 14.93 0.91
CA PHE A 75 12.73 13.54 1.37
C PHE A 75 12.77 12.49 0.26
N TYR A 76 12.61 12.87 -1.02
CA TYR A 76 12.52 11.93 -2.14
C TYR A 76 13.40 12.33 -3.33
N ASN A 77 14.67 11.92 -3.30
CA ASN A 77 15.56 11.98 -4.46
C ASN A 77 15.56 10.65 -5.21
N GLY A 78 14.60 10.49 -6.14
CA GLY A 78 14.62 9.56 -7.28
C GLY A 78 14.52 8.06 -6.99
N ASP A 79 15.20 7.56 -5.96
CA ASP A 79 15.33 6.14 -5.66
C ASP A 79 15.13 5.86 -4.17
N GLY A 80 14.18 4.98 -3.86
CA GLY A 80 14.07 4.35 -2.54
C GLY A 80 13.17 5.04 -1.51
N GLY A 81 12.38 6.04 -1.84
CA GLY A 81 11.35 6.52 -0.92
C GLY A 81 11.88 7.34 0.27
N TRP A 82 11.16 7.35 1.38
CA TRP A 82 11.37 8.26 2.51
C TRP A 82 12.78 8.10 3.12
N LEU A 83 13.54 9.19 3.29
CA LEU A 83 14.93 9.15 3.80
C LEU A 83 15.13 8.29 5.07
N PRO A 84 14.35 8.44 6.15
CA PRO A 84 14.46 7.55 7.30
C PRO A 84 14.14 6.08 7.00
N ALA A 85 13.19 5.80 6.11
CA ALA A 85 12.96 4.42 5.66
C ALA A 85 14.16 3.89 4.86
N ARG A 86 14.81 4.71 4.03
CA ARG A 86 16.05 4.34 3.36
C ARG A 86 17.14 4.00 4.37
N GLY A 87 17.31 4.81 5.41
CA GLY A 87 18.25 4.56 6.51
C GLY A 87 17.96 3.23 7.22
N LEU A 88 16.70 3.02 7.61
CA LEU A 88 16.26 1.77 8.24
C LEU A 88 16.52 0.55 7.33
N ARG A 89 16.18 0.64 6.04
CA ARG A 89 16.43 -0.45 5.08
C ARG A 89 17.93 -0.69 4.89
N SER A 90 18.73 0.36 4.76
CA SER A 90 20.18 0.23 4.69
C SER A 90 20.72 -0.47 5.94
N MET A 91 20.30 -0.07 7.13
CA MET A 91 20.69 -0.77 8.36
C MET A 91 20.26 -2.25 8.35
N VAL A 92 19.01 -2.55 8.00
CA VAL A 92 18.53 -3.94 7.95
C VAL A 92 19.34 -4.79 6.96
N LEU A 93 19.66 -4.25 5.79
CA LEU A 93 20.40 -4.94 4.74
C LEU A 93 21.89 -5.05 5.04
N GLU A 94 22.52 -3.98 5.52
CA GLU A 94 23.96 -3.87 5.78
C GLU A 94 24.39 -4.67 7.00
N TYR A 95 23.59 -4.62 8.09
CA TYR A 95 23.82 -5.46 9.26
C TYR A 95 23.32 -6.90 9.07
N GLY A 96 22.87 -7.26 7.87
CA GLY A 96 22.47 -8.63 7.53
C GLY A 96 21.38 -9.18 8.45
N MET A 97 20.46 -8.33 8.93
CA MET A 97 19.41 -8.71 9.85
C MET A 97 18.40 -9.63 9.14
N ALA A 98 18.75 -10.92 9.06
CA ALA A 98 17.95 -12.00 8.50
C ALA A 98 16.85 -12.39 9.49
N LEU A 99 15.88 -11.50 9.67
CA LEU A 99 14.73 -11.72 10.52
C LEU A 99 13.77 -12.65 9.77
N ASP A 100 13.86 -13.96 10.00
CA ASP A 100 12.94 -14.97 9.44
C ASP A 100 12.94 -15.05 7.90
N LYS A 101 14.05 -15.56 7.33
CA LYS A 101 14.19 -15.86 5.90
C LYS A 101 13.75 -17.29 5.61
N ARG A 102 12.48 -17.46 5.28
CA ARG A 102 11.93 -18.71 4.78
C ARG A 102 10.95 -18.44 3.66
N LYS A 103 10.69 -19.46 2.85
CA LYS A 103 9.61 -19.40 1.87
C LYS A 103 8.29 -19.16 2.61
N HIS A 104 7.53 -18.20 2.11
CA HIS A 104 6.21 -17.88 2.63
C HIS A 104 5.25 -17.57 1.50
N GLU A 105 3.98 -17.84 1.76
CA GLU A 105 2.89 -17.61 0.82
C GLU A 105 1.64 -17.17 1.58
N TYR A 106 0.88 -16.26 0.99
CA TYR A 106 -0.49 -16.01 1.37
C TYR A 106 -1.36 -15.90 0.12
N LYS A 107 -2.59 -16.37 0.24
CA LYS A 107 -3.57 -16.34 -0.84
C LYS A 107 -4.94 -15.95 -0.33
N PHE A 108 -5.67 -15.17 -1.12
CA PHE A 108 -7.08 -14.93 -0.88
C PHE A 108 -7.82 -14.70 -2.19
N ARG A 109 -9.14 -14.91 -2.09
CA ARG A 109 -10.10 -14.69 -3.16
C ARG A 109 -11.17 -13.73 -2.66
N ILE A 110 -11.48 -12.71 -3.44
CA ILE A 110 -12.51 -11.71 -3.14
C ILE A 110 -13.52 -11.73 -4.28
N GLU A 111 -14.78 -11.97 -3.95
CA GLU A 111 -15.88 -11.73 -4.87
C GLU A 111 -16.01 -10.22 -5.09
N ILE A 112 -15.92 -9.77 -6.34
CA ILE A 112 -16.11 -8.36 -6.70
C ILE A 112 -17.60 -8.05 -6.85
N GLY A 113 -18.31 -8.86 -7.61
CA GLY A 113 -19.76 -8.75 -7.79
C GLY A 113 -20.26 -9.56 -8.99
N LYS A 114 -21.58 -9.51 -9.23
CA LYS A 114 -22.19 -10.10 -10.44
C LYS A 114 -21.70 -9.35 -11.68
N ILE A 115 -21.45 -10.10 -12.74
CA ILE A 115 -21.01 -9.55 -14.01
C ILE A 115 -22.16 -8.79 -14.67
N THR A 116 -21.87 -7.56 -15.09
CA THR A 116 -22.73 -6.68 -15.87
C THR A 116 -21.88 -5.96 -16.93
N ASP A 117 -22.50 -5.15 -17.78
CA ASP A 117 -21.77 -4.33 -18.76
C ASP A 117 -20.79 -3.35 -18.08
N ASP A 118 -21.12 -2.89 -16.87
CA ASP A 118 -20.30 -1.98 -16.06
C ASP A 118 -19.35 -2.68 -15.08
N ILE A 119 -19.63 -3.96 -14.76
CA ILE A 119 -18.89 -4.77 -13.79
C ILE A 119 -18.36 -6.03 -14.49
N ASN A 120 -17.10 -6.00 -14.91
CA ASN A 120 -16.42 -7.11 -15.58
C ASN A 120 -14.90 -7.02 -15.40
N ALA A 121 -14.18 -8.05 -15.85
CA ALA A 121 -12.74 -8.11 -15.70
C ALA A 121 -12.01 -6.94 -16.39
N ASP A 122 -12.47 -6.49 -17.56
CA ASP A 122 -11.89 -5.37 -18.30
C ASP A 122 -11.97 -4.05 -17.51
N THR A 123 -13.17 -3.71 -17.06
CA THR A 123 -13.43 -2.46 -16.35
C THR A 123 -12.77 -2.44 -14.98
N PHE A 124 -12.77 -3.56 -14.25
CA PHE A 124 -12.10 -3.63 -12.95
C PHE A 124 -10.57 -3.69 -13.07
N SER A 125 -10.03 -4.37 -14.08
CA SER A 125 -8.60 -4.33 -14.40
C SER A 125 -8.16 -2.90 -14.74
N SER A 126 -8.93 -2.21 -15.58
CA SER A 126 -8.69 -0.81 -15.93
C SER A 126 -8.72 0.09 -14.70
N TYR A 127 -9.70 -0.11 -13.81
CA TYR A 127 -9.75 0.57 -12.51
C TYR A 127 -8.48 0.31 -11.71
N LEU A 128 -8.07 -0.93 -11.48
CA LEU A 128 -6.87 -1.22 -10.69
C LEU A 128 -5.61 -0.58 -11.30
N ASN A 129 -5.52 -0.49 -12.64
CA ASN A 129 -4.41 0.08 -13.39
C ASN A 129 -4.29 1.60 -13.39
N GLU A 130 -5.31 2.33 -12.97
CA GLU A 130 -5.27 3.80 -13.01
C GLU A 130 -4.18 4.37 -12.11
N HIS A 131 -4.00 3.81 -10.90
CA HIS A 131 -3.04 4.30 -9.92
C HIS A 131 -2.33 3.19 -9.18
N ILE A 132 -1.05 3.42 -8.87
CA ILE A 132 -0.20 2.41 -8.23
C ILE A 132 -0.67 2.01 -6.83
N TYR A 133 -1.16 2.97 -6.04
CA TYR A 133 -1.58 2.76 -4.65
C TYR A 133 -2.75 1.78 -4.54
N ARG A 134 -3.44 1.48 -5.64
CA ARG A 134 -4.50 0.46 -5.68
C ARG A 134 -3.93 -0.94 -5.54
N THR A 135 -2.71 -1.26 -5.99
CA THR A 135 -2.17 -2.63 -5.89
C THR A 135 -0.95 -2.76 -5.01
N VAL A 136 -0.30 -1.65 -4.65
CA VAL A 136 0.90 -1.64 -3.81
C VAL A 136 0.59 -0.83 -2.55
N PRO A 137 0.52 -1.48 -1.38
CA PRO A 137 0.30 -0.78 -0.12
C PRO A 137 1.35 0.30 0.13
N PHE A 138 0.89 1.47 0.56
CA PHE A 138 1.76 2.62 0.84
C PHE A 138 2.64 3.07 -0.34
N ALA A 139 2.22 2.76 -1.58
CA ALA A 139 2.87 3.33 -2.75
C ALA A 139 2.61 4.83 -2.82
N LEU A 140 3.70 5.58 -2.89
CA LEU A 140 3.68 7.03 -2.98
C LEU A 140 3.99 7.50 -4.39
N MET A 141 4.91 6.82 -5.08
CA MET A 141 5.34 7.19 -6.43
C MET A 141 4.82 6.18 -7.45
N GLY A 142 4.16 6.69 -8.48
CA GLY A 142 3.72 5.94 -9.65
C GLY A 142 4.87 5.60 -10.60
N GLY A 143 4.54 4.83 -11.65
CA GLY A 143 5.51 4.45 -12.68
C GLY A 143 5.95 5.62 -13.58
N ASP A 144 5.20 6.73 -13.54
CA ASP A 144 5.52 8.00 -14.18
C ASP A 144 6.45 8.89 -13.32
N GLY A 145 6.91 8.39 -12.17
CA GLY A 145 7.76 9.17 -11.25
C GLY A 145 7.02 10.30 -10.55
N LYS A 146 5.68 10.30 -10.53
CA LYS A 146 4.87 11.30 -9.83
C LYS A 146 4.24 10.75 -8.55
N PHE A 147 3.99 11.65 -7.60
CA PHE A 147 3.27 11.32 -6.38
C PHE A 147 1.83 10.91 -6.68
N GLY A 148 1.36 9.78 -6.13
CA GLY A 148 0.06 9.18 -6.46
C GLY A 148 -0.10 8.85 -7.95
N GLY A 149 1.03 8.83 -8.67
CA GLY A 149 1.09 8.82 -10.11
C GLY A 149 0.52 7.56 -10.75
N LYS A 150 0.39 7.61 -12.07
CA LYS A 150 -0.21 6.50 -12.82
C LYS A 150 0.67 5.27 -12.72
N ARG A 151 0.03 4.10 -12.82
CA ARG A 151 0.78 2.87 -13.06
C ARG A 151 1.24 2.86 -14.52
N VAL A 152 2.50 2.53 -14.74
CA VAL A 152 3.08 2.28 -16.07
C VAL A 152 3.62 0.86 -16.07
N HIS A 153 3.29 0.08 -17.10
CA HIS A 153 3.73 -1.31 -17.22
C HIS A 153 5.26 -1.40 -17.23
N GLY A 154 5.83 -2.26 -16.38
CA GLY A 154 7.27 -2.47 -16.27
C GLY A 154 8.02 -1.34 -15.56
N ALA A 155 7.33 -0.26 -15.18
CA ALA A 155 7.95 0.84 -14.47
C ALA A 155 8.15 0.52 -12.98
N THR A 156 9.11 1.23 -12.39
CA THR A 156 9.37 1.18 -10.96
C THR A 156 8.41 2.12 -10.25
N ALA A 157 7.80 1.62 -9.19
CA ALA A 157 7.07 2.40 -8.20
C ALA A 157 7.74 2.28 -6.83
N THR A 158 7.47 3.23 -5.95
CA THR A 158 8.09 3.26 -4.62
C THR A 158 7.05 3.16 -3.52
N ALA A 159 7.13 2.08 -2.74
CA ALA A 159 6.44 1.96 -1.46
C ALA A 159 7.27 2.66 -0.39
N ALA A 160 6.67 3.65 0.27
CA ALA A 160 7.38 4.66 1.09
C ALA A 160 8.42 4.06 2.05
N ILE A 161 8.05 2.95 2.68
CA ILE A 161 8.80 2.36 3.78
C ILE A 161 9.64 1.18 3.28
N VAL A 162 9.03 0.28 2.52
CA VAL A 162 9.62 -1.01 2.17
C VAL A 162 10.49 -0.96 0.91
N GLY A 163 10.37 0.08 0.09
CA GLY A 163 11.24 0.34 -1.05
C GLY A 163 10.56 0.16 -2.39
N ASP A 164 11.38 -0.09 -3.41
CA ASP A 164 10.91 -0.08 -4.79
C ASP A 164 10.33 -1.41 -5.25
N VAL A 165 9.29 -1.33 -6.05
CA VAL A 165 8.59 -2.45 -6.67
C VAL A 165 8.45 -2.21 -8.17
N ILE A 166 8.61 -3.26 -8.96
CA ILE A 166 8.29 -3.24 -10.39
C ILE A 166 6.90 -3.82 -10.55
N THR A 167 6.05 -3.13 -11.30
CA THR A 167 4.72 -3.66 -11.61
C THR A 167 4.59 -4.00 -13.08
N SER A 168 4.23 -5.24 -13.37
CA SER A 168 3.89 -5.71 -14.72
C SER A 168 2.39 -5.98 -14.78
N ASN A 169 1.72 -5.46 -15.80
CA ASN A 169 0.31 -5.72 -16.07
C ASN A 169 0.16 -6.40 -17.44
N PHE A 170 -0.44 -7.57 -17.46
CA PHE A 170 -0.68 -8.37 -18.65
C PHE A 170 -2.17 -8.32 -18.95
N ASN A 171 -2.53 -7.60 -20.02
CA ASN A 171 -3.91 -7.49 -20.47
C ASN A 171 -4.48 -8.87 -20.82
N GLN A 172 -3.65 -9.74 -21.42
CA GLN A 172 -4.00 -11.13 -21.64
C GLN A 172 -4.03 -11.89 -20.30
N GLY A 173 -5.23 -12.26 -19.86
CA GLY A 173 -5.46 -13.00 -18.61
C GLY A 173 -5.61 -12.13 -17.35
N TYR A 174 -5.87 -10.82 -17.50
CA TYR A 174 -6.19 -9.90 -16.40
C TYR A 174 -5.26 -10.02 -15.19
N LYS A 175 -3.95 -10.07 -15.48
CA LYS A 175 -2.94 -10.44 -14.50
C LYS A 175 -2.01 -9.26 -14.21
N MET A 176 -1.86 -8.93 -12.93
CA MET A 176 -0.88 -7.96 -12.46
C MET A 176 0.13 -8.63 -11.55
N ILE A 177 1.39 -8.23 -11.66
CA ILE A 177 2.49 -8.73 -10.86
C ILE A 177 3.22 -7.53 -10.27
N ASN A 178 3.24 -7.41 -8.95
CA ASN A 178 4.14 -6.50 -8.24
C ASN A 178 5.32 -7.32 -7.70
N GLN A 179 6.54 -7.00 -8.13
CA GLN A 179 7.75 -7.66 -7.66
C GLN A 179 8.68 -6.67 -6.98
N THR A 180 9.23 -7.03 -5.83
CA THR A 180 10.17 -6.19 -5.11
C THR A 180 11.50 -6.09 -5.86
N LYS A 181 12.14 -4.91 -5.88
CA LYS A 181 13.50 -4.77 -6.39
C LYS A 181 14.54 -5.14 -5.32
N LYS A 182 15.79 -5.34 -5.76
CA LYS A 182 16.94 -5.41 -4.86
C LYS A 182 16.93 -4.23 -3.89
N ARG A 183 17.27 -4.50 -2.63
CA ARG A 183 17.24 -3.54 -1.50
C ARG A 183 15.85 -3.13 -1.00
N HIS A 184 14.80 -3.77 -1.51
CA HIS A 184 13.51 -3.74 -0.85
C HIS A 184 13.61 -4.50 0.49
N LEU A 185 12.92 -4.04 1.53
CA LEU A 185 12.99 -4.64 2.87
C LEU A 185 12.51 -6.10 2.88
N LEU A 186 11.64 -6.43 1.92
CA LEU A 186 10.99 -7.73 1.74
C LEU A 186 11.50 -8.47 0.48
N ASP A 187 12.64 -8.09 -0.07
CA ASP A 187 13.28 -8.77 -1.22
C ASP A 187 13.60 -10.23 -0.90
N ASP A 188 13.24 -11.26 -1.68
CA ASP A 188 12.62 -11.35 -3.02
C ASP A 188 11.11 -11.69 -2.92
N GLY A 189 10.28 -10.65 -2.89
CA GLY A 189 8.82 -10.75 -2.73
C GLY A 189 8.07 -10.49 -4.03
N LYS A 190 6.96 -11.19 -4.21
CA LYS A 190 6.09 -11.09 -5.39
C LYS A 190 4.63 -11.18 -4.99
N VAL A 191 3.80 -10.30 -5.53
CA VAL A 191 2.34 -10.36 -5.42
C VAL A 191 1.74 -10.45 -6.81
N THR A 192 0.98 -11.51 -7.04
CA THR A 192 0.23 -11.73 -8.28
C THR A 192 -1.24 -11.49 -8.01
N ILE A 193 -1.87 -10.65 -8.82
CA ILE A 193 -3.30 -10.37 -8.82
C ILE A 193 -3.85 -10.89 -10.13
N THR A 194 -4.97 -11.61 -10.10
CA THR A 194 -5.63 -12.15 -11.28
C THR A 194 -7.13 -11.99 -11.15
N LEU A 195 -7.79 -11.59 -12.23
CA LEU A 195 -9.26 -11.55 -12.28
C LEU A 195 -9.78 -12.80 -12.99
N GLU A 196 -10.83 -13.38 -12.45
CA GLU A 196 -11.47 -14.58 -12.96
C GLU A 196 -12.99 -14.37 -13.00
N GLU A 197 -13.61 -14.70 -14.13
CA GLU A 197 -15.05 -14.66 -14.30
C GLU A 197 -15.58 -16.10 -14.23
N GLU A 198 -16.39 -16.38 -13.22
CA GLU A 198 -16.92 -17.73 -12.95
C GLU A 198 -18.40 -17.65 -12.61
N ASN A 199 -19.25 -18.41 -13.33
CA ASN A 199 -20.69 -18.49 -13.08
C ASN A 199 -21.41 -17.13 -13.03
N GLY A 200 -21.01 -16.19 -13.90
CA GLY A 200 -21.59 -14.84 -13.94
C GLY A 200 -21.16 -13.93 -12.79
N VAL A 201 -20.08 -14.29 -12.07
CA VAL A 201 -19.52 -13.52 -10.96
C VAL A 201 -18.04 -13.24 -11.21
N LEU A 202 -17.62 -12.01 -10.97
CA LEU A 202 -16.22 -11.58 -11.08
C LEU A 202 -15.51 -11.79 -9.74
N TYR A 203 -14.36 -12.45 -9.77
CA TYR A 203 -13.49 -12.69 -8.63
C TYR A 203 -12.10 -12.08 -8.82
N LEU A 204 -11.52 -11.61 -7.73
CA LEU A 204 -10.12 -11.24 -7.65
C LEU A 204 -9.37 -12.29 -6.83
N HIS A 205 -8.32 -12.84 -7.43
CA HIS A 205 -7.39 -13.77 -6.80
C HIS A 205 -6.09 -13.03 -6.54
N LEU A 206 -5.60 -13.10 -5.30
CA LEU A 206 -4.31 -12.53 -4.94
C LEU A 206 -3.44 -13.59 -4.29
N VAL A 207 -2.22 -13.73 -4.80
CA VAL A 207 -1.20 -14.64 -4.28
C VAL A 207 0.08 -13.85 -4.01
N GLY A 208 0.47 -13.75 -2.75
CA GLY A 208 1.75 -13.21 -2.34
C GLY A 208 2.72 -14.33 -2.01
N THR A 209 3.94 -14.27 -2.54
CA THR A 209 5.02 -15.24 -2.31
C THR A 209 6.33 -14.51 -2.06
N GLY A 210 7.23 -15.12 -1.30
CA GLY A 210 8.60 -14.63 -1.23
C GLY A 210 9.53 -15.55 -0.46
N THR A 211 10.82 -15.26 -0.56
CA THR A 211 11.89 -15.90 0.24
C THR A 211 12.70 -14.88 1.04
N GLY A 212 12.23 -13.62 1.04
CA GLY A 212 12.89 -12.50 1.68
C GLY A 212 12.81 -12.46 3.20
N ASN A 213 13.31 -11.36 3.76
CA ASN A 213 13.18 -11.08 5.19
C ASN A 213 11.71 -10.92 5.60
N PHE A 214 11.44 -11.21 6.87
CA PHE A 214 10.16 -11.02 7.55
C PHE A 214 9.03 -11.94 7.06
N ALA A 215 9.32 -13.23 6.83
CA ALA A 215 8.31 -14.20 6.39
C ALA A 215 7.06 -14.22 7.29
N TYR A 216 7.22 -14.30 8.61
CA TYR A 216 6.13 -14.22 9.58
C TYR A 216 5.31 -12.93 9.45
N PHE A 217 5.98 -11.79 9.21
CA PHE A 217 5.28 -10.52 9.02
C PHE A 217 4.45 -10.54 7.74
N ASN A 218 5.01 -11.05 6.64
CA ASN A 218 4.29 -11.13 5.37
C ASN A 218 3.09 -12.06 5.44
N GLU A 219 3.21 -13.21 6.10
CA GLU A 219 2.08 -14.14 6.27
C GLU A 219 0.97 -13.52 7.12
N LYS A 220 1.32 -12.87 8.23
CA LYS A 220 0.32 -12.35 9.18
C LYS A 220 -0.26 -11.01 8.73
N TYR A 221 0.60 -10.06 8.37
CA TYR A 221 0.23 -8.69 8.09
C TYR A 221 0.15 -8.40 6.59
N GLY A 222 0.97 -9.06 5.77
CA GLY A 222 0.86 -8.95 4.31
C GLY A 222 -0.53 -9.38 3.83
N TYR A 223 -1.00 -10.56 4.27
CA TYR A 223 -2.39 -11.01 4.03
C TYR A 223 -3.40 -9.92 4.38
N LEU A 224 -3.37 -9.40 5.61
CA LEU A 224 -4.36 -8.44 6.11
C LEU A 224 -4.31 -7.12 5.33
N LEU A 225 -3.10 -6.62 5.06
CA LEU A 225 -2.85 -5.35 4.37
C LEU A 225 -3.38 -5.41 2.94
N PHE A 226 -3.01 -6.46 2.19
CA PHE A 226 -3.47 -6.65 0.82
C PHE A 226 -4.97 -6.95 0.75
N TYR A 227 -5.51 -7.76 1.67
CA TYR A 227 -6.94 -8.04 1.72
C TYR A 227 -7.74 -6.74 1.93
N LYS A 228 -7.34 -5.92 2.91
CA LYS A 228 -8.00 -4.63 3.18
C LYS A 228 -7.86 -3.64 2.02
N LEU A 229 -6.70 -3.61 1.36
CA LEU A 229 -6.51 -2.77 0.18
C LEU A 229 -7.47 -3.18 -0.95
N MET A 230 -7.59 -4.48 -1.23
CA MET A 230 -8.47 -4.99 -2.28
C MET A 230 -9.95 -4.77 -1.95
N GLU A 231 -10.36 -4.93 -0.69
CA GLU A 231 -11.72 -4.61 -0.24
C GLU A 231 -12.06 -3.13 -0.42
N ILE A 232 -11.12 -2.22 -0.11
CA ILE A 232 -11.30 -0.78 -0.34
C ILE A 232 -11.46 -0.49 -1.84
N ASN A 233 -10.62 -1.08 -2.68
CA ASN A 233 -10.71 -0.93 -4.14
C ASN A 233 -12.05 -1.44 -4.67
N LYS A 234 -12.48 -2.63 -4.25
CA LYS A 234 -13.79 -3.20 -4.59
C LYS A 234 -14.91 -2.21 -4.25
N LYS A 235 -14.94 -1.72 -3.00
CA LYS A 235 -15.97 -0.79 -2.54
C LYS A 235 -15.98 0.50 -3.35
N ASN A 236 -14.80 1.07 -3.62
CA ASN A 236 -14.69 2.31 -4.40
C ASN A 236 -15.10 2.11 -5.86
N TYR A 237 -14.70 0.99 -6.47
CA TYR A 237 -15.07 0.64 -7.83
C TYR A 237 -16.58 0.47 -7.99
N ILE A 238 -17.22 -0.32 -7.11
CA ILE A 238 -18.68 -0.49 -7.11
C ILE A 238 -19.38 0.86 -6.95
N LYS A 239 -18.94 1.69 -5.99
CA LYS A 239 -19.52 3.04 -5.78
C LYS A 239 -19.43 3.94 -7.02
N THR A 240 -18.43 3.76 -7.88
CA THR A 240 -18.26 4.56 -9.09
C THR A 240 -19.02 4.02 -10.31
N ARG A 241 -19.56 2.79 -10.24
CA ARG A 241 -20.12 2.06 -11.39
C ARG A 241 -21.52 1.49 -11.18
N GLY A 242 -21.97 1.31 -9.93
CA GLY A 242 -23.33 0.90 -9.57
C GLY A 242 -24.05 2.01 -8.84
#